data_AF-A0A0L7LN78-F1
#
_entry.id   AF-A0A0L7LN78-F1
#
_cell.length_a   1.000
_cell.length_b   1.000
_cell.length_c   1.000
_cell.angle_alpha   90.00
_cell.angle_beta   90.00
_cell.angle_gamma   90.00
#
_symmetry.space_group_name_H-M   'P 1'
#
loop_
_entity.id
_entity.type
_entity.pdbx_description
1 polymer ?
#
loop_
_entity_poly.entity_id
_entity_poly.type
_entity_poly.pdbx_seq_one_letter_code
_entity_poly.pdbx_strand_id
1 'polypeptide(L)'
;SGDRVKRQDEDNPTDDVNAEQLCDGRPADEYFRLTTEGDCREGGESVTRLASVRCPGGLAFDIERQTCDWKTNVKNCDQIEKPRKILPLLKTDEPICPDGKLACGSGDCIEKELFCNGKPDCKDESDENACTVDVDPNRAPDCDTNQCILPDCFCSADGTRIPGGIEPNQVPQMITITFNGAVNVDNIDLYDQLFNGNRHNPNGCQIRGTFFVSHKYTNYAAVQELHRKGHEIAVFSLTHKDDPTYWSGGSYDDWLAEMAGARLISERFANITDSSIIGLRAPYLRVGGNRQFEMMADQYFVYDASITAPLSRVPIWPYTLYFRMPHKCNGNAHNCPSRSHPIWEMVMNELDRRDDPTFDESLPGCHVVDSCSNIQSGEQFGRLLRHNFNRHYSTNRAPLGLHFHASWLKSKKEYRDELIKFIEEMLEKNDVYFTSMIQVIQWMQNPTELTSLRDFAEWKQDKCDVKGQPFCSLPNACPLNTRELPGETLRLFTCIECPSYYPWILDPNGEGFNAKK
;
A
#
# COMPACT_ATOMS: atom_id res chain seq x y z
N SER A 1 24.22 51.16 -50.22
CA SER A 1 23.02 50.30 -50.40
C SER A 1 23.28 48.96 -49.74
N GLY A 2 22.58 48.50 -48.73
CA GLY A 2 21.37 49.03 -48.10
C GLY A 2 21.31 48.55 -46.64
N ASP A 3 20.67 49.39 -45.83
CA ASP A 3 20.50 49.26 -44.39
C ASP A 3 19.53 48.16 -43.96
N ARG A 4 19.76 47.68 -42.73
CA ARG A 4 18.89 46.81 -41.94
C ARG A 4 17.52 47.45 -41.70
N VAL A 5 16.46 46.65 -41.84
CA VAL A 5 15.13 46.94 -41.26
C VAL A 5 14.66 45.71 -40.48
N LYS A 6 14.36 45.93 -39.19
CA LYS A 6 13.68 45.00 -38.28
C LYS A 6 12.28 44.70 -38.82
N ARG A 7 11.87 43.43 -38.85
CA ARG A 7 10.45 43.08 -38.85
C ARG A 7 9.98 42.98 -37.41
N GLN A 8 8.96 43.77 -37.12
CA GLN A 8 8.14 43.73 -35.90
C GLN A 8 7.48 42.36 -35.83
N ASP A 9 7.60 41.71 -34.67
CA ASP A 9 6.62 40.71 -34.26
C ASP A 9 5.32 41.46 -34.02
N GLU A 10 4.28 41.04 -34.74
CA GLU A 10 2.92 41.55 -34.57
C GLU A 10 2.41 41.06 -33.20
N ASP A 11 2.23 42.02 -32.29
CA ASP A 11 1.40 41.87 -31.10
C ASP A 11 0.02 41.37 -31.52
N ASN A 12 -0.25 40.09 -31.25
CA ASN A 12 -1.59 39.53 -31.27
C ASN A 12 -2.22 39.81 -29.89
N PRO A 13 -3.25 40.65 -29.78
CA PRO A 13 -3.88 40.99 -28.51
C PRO A 13 -5.00 39.99 -28.23
N THR A 14 -4.69 38.89 -27.54
CA THR A 14 -5.72 37.98 -27.01
C THR A 14 -5.28 37.44 -25.65
N ASP A 15 -5.97 37.93 -24.62
CA ASP A 15 -6.21 37.31 -23.32
C ASP A 15 -4.98 36.92 -22.48
N ASP A 16 -4.26 37.93 -21.97
CA ASP A 16 -3.71 37.82 -20.61
C ASP A 16 -4.90 37.78 -19.63
N VAL A 17 -5.54 36.60 -19.53
CA VAL A 17 -6.41 36.29 -18.40
C VAL A 17 -5.54 36.50 -17.17
N ASN A 18 -5.87 37.49 -16.34
CA ASN A 18 -4.99 37.97 -15.28
C ASN A 18 -4.56 36.78 -14.41
N ALA A 19 -3.31 36.34 -14.57
CA ALA A 19 -2.80 35.12 -13.95
C ALA A 19 -2.94 35.19 -12.43
N GLU A 20 -2.81 36.39 -11.85
CA GLU A 20 -3.01 36.63 -10.42
C GLU A 20 -4.45 36.36 -9.97
N GLN A 21 -5.46 36.68 -10.79
CA GLN A 21 -6.87 36.40 -10.48
C GLN A 21 -7.21 34.93 -10.71
N LEU A 22 -6.66 34.32 -11.76
CA LEU A 22 -6.85 32.89 -11.99
C LEU A 22 -6.23 32.08 -10.87
N CYS A 23 -5.06 32.46 -10.37
CA CYS A 23 -4.34 31.74 -9.32
C CYS A 23 -4.81 32.07 -7.89
N ASP A 24 -5.75 33.01 -7.70
CA ASP A 24 -6.17 33.46 -6.36
C ASP A 24 -6.88 32.34 -5.56
N GLY A 25 -6.35 32.06 -4.37
CA GLY A 25 -6.81 30.98 -3.51
C GLY A 25 -6.55 29.55 -4.03
N ARG A 26 -5.67 29.36 -5.03
CA ARG A 26 -5.24 28.03 -5.50
C ARG A 26 -3.88 27.63 -4.90
N PRO A 27 -3.69 26.35 -4.51
CA PRO A 27 -2.38 25.78 -4.26
C PRO A 27 -1.48 25.92 -5.49
N ALA A 28 -0.17 26.08 -5.27
CA ALA A 28 0.79 26.24 -6.35
C ALA A 28 0.95 24.97 -7.20
N ASP A 29 0.55 23.81 -6.66
CA ASP A 29 0.64 22.48 -7.25
C ASP A 29 -0.69 21.97 -7.84
N GLU A 30 -1.75 22.80 -7.85
CA GLU A 30 -3.07 22.42 -8.37
C GLU A 30 -3.26 22.87 -9.82
N TYR A 31 -3.53 21.90 -10.69
CA TYR A 31 -3.96 22.07 -12.07
C TYR A 31 -5.48 22.30 -12.17
N PHE A 32 -5.88 23.21 -13.03
CA PHE A 32 -7.27 23.54 -13.34
C PHE A 32 -7.44 23.76 -14.84
N ARG A 33 -8.65 23.64 -15.36
CA ARG A 33 -8.91 23.95 -16.77
C ARG A 33 -9.17 25.44 -16.93
N LEU A 34 -8.73 26.02 -18.05
CA LEU A 34 -9.07 27.41 -18.40
C LEU A 34 -10.47 27.50 -19.01
N THR A 35 -10.92 26.43 -19.69
CA THR A 35 -12.23 26.33 -20.33
C THR A 35 -12.78 24.92 -20.20
N THR A 36 -14.11 24.79 -20.22
CA THR A 36 -14.83 23.50 -20.35
C THR A 36 -15.22 23.20 -21.79
N GLU A 37 -14.95 24.16 -22.69
CA GLU A 37 -15.21 24.01 -24.12
C GLU A 37 -14.01 23.36 -24.81
N GLY A 38 -14.25 22.23 -25.48
CA GLY A 38 -13.26 21.54 -26.31
C GLY A 38 -12.99 20.10 -25.89
N ASP A 39 -11.78 19.63 -26.18
CA ASP A 39 -11.43 18.21 -26.15
C ASP A 39 -10.97 17.72 -24.75
N CYS A 40 -11.07 18.59 -23.74
CA CYS A 40 -10.67 18.38 -22.33
C CYS A 40 -9.23 17.90 -22.13
N ARG A 41 -8.32 18.33 -23.01
CA ARG A 41 -6.92 17.89 -23.02
C ARG A 41 -5.97 18.79 -22.24
N GLU A 42 -6.40 19.99 -21.87
CA GLU A 42 -5.54 21.04 -21.36
C GLU A 42 -5.91 21.36 -19.91
N GLY A 43 -4.89 21.45 -19.06
CA GLY A 43 -4.95 21.99 -17.71
C GLY A 43 -3.84 23.02 -17.52
N GLY A 44 -3.99 23.94 -16.58
CA GLY A 44 -3.00 24.95 -16.21
C GLY A 44 -2.76 24.92 -14.70
N GLU A 45 -1.53 25.18 -14.26
CA GLU A 45 -1.10 25.19 -12.87
C GLU A 45 -0.57 26.57 -12.49
N SER A 46 -0.72 26.90 -11.21
CA SER A 46 -0.36 28.20 -10.64
C SER A 46 1.09 28.23 -10.13
N VAL A 47 2.06 28.30 -11.05
CA VAL A 47 3.44 28.70 -10.69
C VAL A 47 3.55 30.22 -10.86
N THR A 48 4.69 30.85 -10.49
CA THR A 48 5.01 32.28 -10.74
C THR A 48 4.61 32.81 -12.15
N ARG A 49 4.32 31.91 -13.10
CA ARG A 49 3.52 32.09 -14.32
C ARG A 49 2.60 30.86 -14.53
N LEU A 50 1.47 31.03 -15.23
CA LEU A 50 0.60 29.92 -15.68
C LEU A 50 1.42 28.88 -16.48
N ALA A 51 1.58 27.69 -15.92
CA ALA A 51 2.20 26.55 -16.61
C ALA A 51 1.09 25.66 -17.18
N SER A 52 1.12 25.34 -18.48
CA SER A 52 0.09 24.51 -19.10
C SER A 52 0.54 23.05 -19.27
N VAL A 53 -0.31 22.13 -18.82
CA VAL A 53 -0.23 20.69 -19.09
C VAL A 53 -1.19 20.35 -20.22
N ARG A 54 -0.70 19.62 -21.22
CA ARG A 54 -1.51 19.12 -22.33
C ARG A 54 -1.38 17.62 -22.47
N CYS A 55 -2.50 16.91 -22.35
CA CYS A 55 -2.54 15.46 -22.45
C CYS A 55 -2.23 14.96 -23.88
N PRO A 56 -1.49 13.84 -24.02
CA PRO A 56 -1.27 13.16 -25.30
C PRO A 56 -2.56 12.83 -26.06
N GLY A 57 -2.46 12.59 -27.37
CA GLY A 57 -3.61 12.32 -28.22
C GLY A 57 -4.41 11.09 -27.77
N GLY A 58 -5.72 11.25 -27.59
CA GLY A 58 -6.62 10.19 -27.12
C GLY A 58 -6.90 10.21 -25.60
N LEU A 59 -6.14 11.00 -24.84
CA LEU A 59 -6.35 11.20 -23.40
C LEU A 59 -7.06 12.54 -23.14
N ALA A 60 -7.74 12.66 -22.01
CA ALA A 60 -8.26 13.89 -21.45
C ALA A 60 -7.65 14.11 -20.05
N PHE A 61 -7.52 15.37 -19.65
CA PHE A 61 -7.08 15.74 -18.31
C PHE A 61 -8.24 15.51 -17.34
N ASP A 62 -8.01 14.88 -16.20
CA ASP A 62 -8.99 14.68 -15.14
C ASP A 62 -8.70 15.67 -13.99
N ILE A 63 -9.63 16.59 -13.71
CA ILE A 63 -9.48 17.63 -12.67
C ILE A 63 -9.42 17.04 -11.26
N GLU A 64 -10.14 15.95 -10.98
CA GLU A 64 -10.14 15.37 -9.64
C GLU A 64 -8.85 14.60 -9.38
N ARG A 65 -8.37 13.87 -10.40
CA ARG A 65 -7.15 13.05 -10.32
C ARG A 65 -5.87 13.83 -10.60
N GLN A 66 -5.96 15.04 -11.16
CA GLN A 66 -4.84 15.87 -11.56
C GLN A 66 -3.89 15.18 -12.57
N THR A 67 -4.44 14.31 -13.42
CA THR A 67 -3.68 13.47 -14.36
C THR A 67 -4.40 13.29 -15.70
N CYS A 68 -3.67 12.91 -16.75
CA CYS A 68 -4.27 12.51 -18.03
C CYS A 68 -4.76 11.05 -17.99
N ASP A 69 -6.02 10.83 -18.32
CA ASP A 69 -6.65 9.50 -18.42
C ASP A 69 -7.38 9.37 -19.77
N TRP A 70 -7.80 8.16 -20.13
CA TRP A 70 -8.59 7.92 -21.34
C TRP A 70 -9.89 8.72 -21.31
N LYS A 71 -10.28 9.32 -22.44
CA LYS A 71 -11.50 10.15 -22.55
C LYS A 71 -12.76 9.47 -22.00
N THR A 72 -12.85 8.15 -22.08
CA THR A 72 -13.98 7.37 -21.55
C THR A 72 -14.06 7.37 -20.02
N ASN A 73 -12.92 7.50 -19.33
CA ASN A 73 -12.78 7.46 -17.88
C ASN A 73 -12.91 8.86 -17.26
N VAL A 74 -12.55 9.91 -18.00
CA VAL A 74 -12.70 11.30 -17.55
C VAL A 74 -14.16 11.71 -17.62
N LYS A 75 -14.82 11.79 -16.45
CA LYS A 75 -16.24 12.19 -16.34
C LYS A 75 -16.46 13.64 -15.96
N ASN A 76 -15.41 14.36 -15.59
CA ASN A 76 -15.47 15.73 -15.06
C ASN A 76 -15.04 16.79 -16.08
N CYS A 77 -15.13 16.51 -17.38
CA CYS A 77 -14.70 17.39 -18.48
C CYS A 77 -15.46 18.74 -18.52
N ASP A 78 -16.65 18.77 -17.93
CA ASP A 78 -17.52 19.92 -17.72
C ASP A 78 -17.12 20.82 -16.55
N GLN A 79 -16.07 20.49 -15.81
CA GLN A 79 -15.61 21.27 -14.66
C GLN A 79 -14.35 22.10 -15.01
N ILE A 80 -14.21 23.26 -14.38
CA ILE A 80 -13.04 24.15 -14.52
C ILE A 80 -12.02 23.88 -13.41
N GLU A 81 -12.50 23.63 -12.20
CA GLU A 81 -11.68 23.42 -11.02
C GLU A 81 -12.36 22.45 -10.08
N LYS A 82 -11.60 21.96 -9.10
CA LYS A 82 -12.14 21.12 -8.04
C LYS A 82 -13.09 21.97 -7.16
N PRO A 83 -14.26 21.45 -6.75
CA PRO A 83 -15.17 22.19 -5.88
C PRO A 83 -14.45 22.62 -4.59
N ARG A 84 -14.41 23.93 -4.32
CA ARG A 84 -13.80 24.47 -3.10
C ARG A 84 -14.66 24.10 -1.89
N LYS A 85 -14.11 23.24 -1.04
CA LYS A 85 -14.72 22.84 0.22
C LYS A 85 -14.54 23.95 1.26
N ILE A 86 -15.59 24.24 2.02
CA ILE A 86 -15.51 25.21 3.13
C ILE A 86 -14.68 24.56 4.25
N LEU A 87 -13.63 25.24 4.69
CA LEU A 87 -12.74 24.75 5.73
C LEU A 87 -13.17 25.26 7.11
N PRO A 88 -12.92 24.48 8.17
CA PRO A 88 -13.22 24.89 9.53
C PRO A 88 -12.23 25.96 10.03
N LEU A 89 -12.67 26.79 10.97
CA LEU A 89 -11.91 27.93 11.49
C LEU A 89 -10.98 27.51 12.65
N LEU A 90 -10.08 26.56 12.37
CA LEU A 90 -9.22 25.93 13.38
C LEU A 90 -7.97 26.75 13.77
N LYS A 91 -7.51 27.65 12.90
CA LYS A 91 -6.30 28.48 13.12
C LYS A 91 -6.70 29.96 13.21
N THR A 92 -6.93 30.43 14.41
CA THR A 92 -7.39 31.79 14.72
C THR A 92 -6.49 32.42 15.77
N ASP A 93 -6.33 33.75 15.73
CA ASP A 93 -5.49 34.49 16.70
C ASP A 93 -6.04 34.39 18.13
N GLU A 94 -7.37 34.29 18.26
CA GLU A 94 -8.09 34.04 19.52
C GLU A 94 -9.09 32.89 19.33
N PRO A 95 -9.23 31.98 20.32
CA PRO A 95 -10.14 30.84 20.23
C PRO A 95 -11.60 31.32 20.12
N ILE A 96 -12.25 30.98 19.00
CA ILE A 96 -13.66 31.31 18.73
C ILE A 96 -14.60 30.54 19.68
N CYS A 97 -14.24 29.28 19.98
CA CYS A 97 -15.08 28.35 20.73
C CYS A 97 -14.50 28.05 22.13
N PRO A 98 -15.34 27.66 23.10
CA PRO A 98 -14.90 27.17 24.41
C PRO A 98 -14.02 25.91 24.31
N ASP A 99 -13.26 25.63 25.39
CA ASP A 99 -12.44 24.42 25.51
C ASP A 99 -13.24 23.15 25.19
N GLY A 100 -12.65 22.26 24.38
CA GLY A 100 -13.29 21.02 23.90
C GLY A 100 -14.13 21.18 22.63
N LYS A 101 -14.39 22.41 22.18
CA LYS A 101 -15.16 22.69 20.95
C LYS A 101 -14.31 23.35 19.88
N LEU A 102 -14.66 23.13 18.62
CA LEU A 102 -13.99 23.70 17.46
C LEU A 102 -15.01 24.39 16.55
N ALA A 103 -14.54 25.42 15.83
CA ALA A 103 -15.38 26.26 14.99
C ALA A 103 -15.53 25.69 13.58
N CYS A 104 -16.78 25.50 13.15
CA CYS A 104 -17.14 25.31 11.76
C CYS A 104 -16.74 26.53 10.91
N GLY A 105 -16.69 26.37 9.59
CA GLY A 105 -16.56 27.47 8.63
C GLY A 105 -17.70 28.49 8.73
N SER A 106 -18.89 28.04 9.16
CA SER A 106 -20.06 28.86 9.45
C SER A 106 -19.92 29.70 10.73
N GLY A 107 -18.92 29.40 11.56
CA GLY A 107 -18.73 29.99 12.90
C GLY A 107 -19.51 29.29 14.02
N ASP A 108 -20.29 28.25 13.72
CA ASP A 108 -20.93 27.41 14.75
C ASP A 108 -19.87 26.59 15.52
N CYS A 109 -20.05 26.39 16.83
CA CYS A 109 -19.14 25.60 17.66
C CYS A 109 -19.71 24.21 17.94
N ILE A 110 -19.00 23.15 17.52
CA ILE A 110 -19.36 21.75 17.80
C ILE A 110 -18.22 21.05 18.57
N GLU A 111 -18.51 19.88 19.17
CA GLU A 111 -17.52 19.12 19.93
C GLU A 111 -16.36 18.67 19.04
N LYS A 112 -15.13 18.69 19.57
CA LYS A 112 -13.92 18.34 18.82
C LYS A 112 -13.98 16.93 18.22
N GLU A 113 -14.58 15.98 18.92
CA GLU A 113 -14.71 14.58 18.49
C GLU A 113 -15.63 14.39 17.28
N LEU A 114 -16.48 15.37 16.99
CA LEU A 114 -17.38 15.33 15.84
C LEU A 114 -16.67 15.70 14.53
N PHE A 115 -15.53 16.38 14.57
CA PHE A 115 -14.76 16.66 13.37
C PHE A 115 -14.20 15.38 12.77
N CYS A 116 -14.31 15.22 11.45
CA CYS A 116 -13.77 14.09 10.69
C CYS A 116 -14.28 12.73 11.17
N ASN A 117 -15.55 12.65 11.56
CA ASN A 117 -16.23 11.43 11.99
C ASN A 117 -17.00 10.75 10.84
N GLY A 118 -16.99 11.33 9.63
CA GLY A 118 -17.69 10.84 8.45
C GLY A 118 -19.15 11.27 8.33
N LYS A 119 -19.65 12.14 9.21
CA LYS A 119 -21.03 12.66 9.24
C LYS A 119 -20.98 14.18 9.32
N PRO A 120 -21.63 14.91 8.40
CA PRO A 120 -21.69 16.37 8.50
C PRO A 120 -22.48 16.82 9.72
N ASP A 121 -21.79 17.39 10.70
CA ASP A 121 -22.35 17.97 11.92
C ASP A 121 -22.39 19.51 11.85
N CYS A 122 -21.50 20.13 11.06
CA CYS A 122 -21.60 21.56 10.74
C CYS A 122 -22.68 21.82 9.68
N LYS A 123 -23.35 22.99 9.75
CA LYS A 123 -24.34 23.40 8.73
C LYS A 123 -23.76 23.53 7.32
N ASP A 124 -22.46 23.80 7.23
CA ASP A 124 -21.69 23.98 6.01
C ASP A 124 -20.77 22.80 5.70
N GLU A 125 -20.92 21.68 6.43
CA GLU A 125 -20.15 20.44 6.28
C GLU A 125 -18.63 20.62 6.43
N SER A 126 -18.19 21.74 7.00
CA SER A 126 -16.77 22.09 7.12
C SER A 126 -15.98 21.19 8.08
N ASP A 127 -16.66 20.53 9.00
CA ASP A 127 -16.10 19.54 9.93
C ASP A 127 -15.50 18.31 9.23
N GLU A 128 -15.98 17.98 8.04
CA GLU A 128 -15.53 16.81 7.25
C GLU A 128 -14.53 17.19 6.13
N ASN A 129 -14.12 18.46 6.08
CA ASN A 129 -13.30 18.98 4.98
C ASN A 129 -11.81 19.15 5.34
N ALA A 130 -11.44 18.94 6.61
CA ALA A 130 -10.07 19.07 7.10
C ALA A 130 -9.55 17.76 7.72
N CYS A 131 -9.70 16.63 7.02
CA CYS A 131 -9.43 15.30 7.58
C CYS A 131 -8.12 14.64 7.10
N THR A 132 -7.22 15.40 6.49
CA THR A 132 -5.90 14.88 6.10
C THR A 132 -4.94 14.87 7.28
N VAL A 133 -3.85 14.10 7.17
CA VAL A 133 -2.80 13.96 8.19
C VAL A 133 -2.27 15.32 8.70
N ASP A 134 -2.27 16.35 7.86
CA ASP A 134 -1.72 17.68 8.18
C ASP A 134 -2.73 18.64 8.82
N VAL A 135 -4.03 18.44 8.65
CA VAL A 135 -5.05 19.40 9.09
C VAL A 135 -6.12 18.83 10.02
N ASP A 136 -6.16 17.51 10.21
CA ASP A 136 -7.12 16.87 11.13
C ASP A 136 -6.92 17.39 12.57
N PRO A 137 -7.95 17.98 13.20
CA PRO A 137 -7.86 18.46 14.58
C PRO A 137 -7.68 17.34 15.61
N ASN A 138 -8.06 16.11 15.26
CA ASN A 138 -7.93 14.89 16.04
C ASN A 138 -6.74 14.04 15.59
N ARG A 139 -5.81 14.61 14.80
CA ARG A 139 -4.64 13.88 14.31
C ARG A 139 -3.78 13.32 15.45
N ALA A 140 -3.13 12.19 15.16
CA ALA A 140 -2.11 11.62 16.03
C ALA A 140 -0.99 12.64 16.30
N PRO A 141 -0.45 12.71 17.53
CA PRO A 141 0.69 13.56 17.83
C PRO A 141 1.94 13.08 17.10
N ASP A 142 2.94 13.97 16.98
CA ASP A 142 4.27 13.59 16.52
C ASP A 142 4.89 12.57 17.50
N CYS A 143 5.76 11.70 17.00
CA CYS A 143 6.37 10.62 17.77
C CYS A 143 6.99 11.08 19.10
N ASP A 144 6.48 10.57 20.22
CA ASP A 144 7.10 10.70 21.54
C ASP A 144 7.74 9.37 21.95
N THR A 145 9.07 9.31 21.89
CA THR A 145 9.83 8.10 22.22
C THR A 145 9.80 7.75 23.72
N ASN A 146 9.30 8.62 24.59
CA ASN A 146 9.12 8.30 26.01
C ASN A 146 7.79 7.57 26.26
N GLN A 147 6.82 7.72 25.37
CA GLN A 147 5.51 7.03 25.43
C GLN A 147 5.48 5.81 24.52
N CYS A 148 6.13 5.89 23.37
CA CYS A 148 6.21 4.80 22.40
C CYS A 148 7.37 3.84 22.72
N ILE A 149 7.06 2.77 23.45
CA ILE A 149 8.06 1.81 23.93
C ILE A 149 7.75 0.40 23.39
N LEU A 150 8.79 -0.31 22.97
CA LEU A 150 8.72 -1.72 22.56
C LEU A 150 8.28 -2.63 23.73
N PRO A 151 7.54 -3.72 23.47
CA PRO A 151 7.22 -4.30 22.15
C PRO A 151 5.96 -3.72 21.50
N ASP A 152 5.19 -2.90 22.22
CA ASP A 152 3.84 -2.53 21.77
C ASP A 152 3.86 -1.35 20.78
N CYS A 153 4.84 -0.45 20.90
CA CYS A 153 4.95 0.76 20.08
C CYS A 153 6.38 0.97 19.59
N PHE A 154 6.52 1.33 18.32
CA PHE A 154 7.77 1.81 17.76
C PHE A 154 7.55 2.99 16.81
N CYS A 155 8.26 4.09 17.07
CA CYS A 155 8.30 5.25 16.17
C CYS A 155 9.65 5.98 16.28
N SER A 156 9.94 6.80 15.28
CA SER A 156 11.00 7.81 15.34
C SER A 156 10.60 9.02 14.50
N ALA A 157 11.26 10.16 14.70
CA ALA A 157 10.88 11.42 14.07
C ALA A 157 10.83 11.36 12.53
N ASP A 158 11.74 10.60 11.91
CA ASP A 158 11.85 10.43 10.46
C ASP A 158 11.73 8.97 10.00
N GLY A 159 11.47 8.05 10.94
CA GLY A 159 11.29 6.62 10.66
C GLY A 159 12.59 5.88 10.34
N THR A 160 13.77 6.51 10.45
CA THR A 160 15.05 5.89 10.05
C THR A 160 15.80 5.22 11.19
N ARG A 161 15.37 5.44 12.44
CA ARG A 161 16.05 4.89 13.63
C ARG A 161 15.89 3.37 13.69
N ILE A 162 16.97 2.69 14.08
CA ILE A 162 16.99 1.24 14.26
C ILE A 162 16.28 0.85 15.59
N PRO A 163 15.37 -0.13 15.59
CA PRO A 163 14.78 -0.70 16.80
C PRO A 163 15.81 -1.16 17.83
N GLY A 164 15.58 -0.86 19.11
CA GLY A 164 16.52 -1.17 20.19
C GLY A 164 17.79 -0.33 20.21
N GLY A 165 18.01 0.57 19.24
CA GLY A 165 19.23 1.38 19.16
C GLY A 165 20.49 0.55 18.86
N ILE A 166 20.33 -0.61 18.21
CA ILE A 166 21.42 -1.50 17.81
C ILE A 166 22.27 -0.80 16.73
N GLU A 167 23.59 -0.97 16.80
CA GLU A 167 24.50 -0.47 15.77
C GLU A 167 24.21 -1.13 14.41
N PRO A 168 24.22 -0.38 13.29
CA PRO A 168 23.82 -0.92 11.98
C PRO A 168 24.54 -2.21 11.57
N ASN A 169 25.80 -2.39 11.96
CA ASN A 169 26.58 -3.59 11.64
C ASN A 169 26.20 -4.84 12.47
N GLN A 170 25.44 -4.69 13.56
CA GLN A 170 24.90 -5.77 14.39
C GLN A 170 23.44 -6.11 14.07
N VAL A 171 22.81 -5.37 13.17
CA VAL A 171 21.43 -5.60 12.72
C VAL A 171 21.40 -6.62 11.58
N PRO A 172 20.55 -7.66 11.58
CA PRO A 172 20.35 -8.48 10.41
C PRO A 172 19.71 -7.69 9.27
N GLN A 173 20.23 -7.86 8.05
CA GLN A 173 19.50 -7.38 6.89
C GLN A 173 18.35 -8.35 6.59
N MET A 174 17.14 -7.92 6.92
CA MET A 174 15.93 -8.65 6.58
C MET A 174 15.49 -8.32 5.16
N ILE A 175 15.05 -9.33 4.41
CA ILE A 175 14.48 -9.21 3.08
C ILE A 175 13.11 -9.89 3.10
N THR A 176 12.06 -9.13 2.81
CA THR A 176 10.68 -9.66 2.75
C THR A 176 10.24 -9.79 1.30
N ILE A 177 10.15 -11.03 0.81
CA ILE A 177 9.59 -11.34 -0.51
C ILE A 177 8.09 -11.53 -0.37
N THR A 178 7.30 -10.78 -1.13
CA THR A 178 5.84 -10.87 -1.07
C THR A 178 5.19 -11.08 -2.42
N PHE A 179 4.12 -11.86 -2.45
CA PHE A 179 3.29 -12.08 -3.64
C PHE A 179 1.87 -11.60 -3.41
N ASN A 180 1.34 -10.81 -4.34
CA ASN A 180 -0.04 -10.34 -4.32
C ASN A 180 -0.90 -11.16 -5.30
N GLY A 181 -2.16 -11.39 -4.92
CA GLY A 181 -3.20 -11.94 -5.78
C GLY A 181 -3.54 -13.40 -5.50
N ALA A 182 -4.23 -14.02 -6.46
CA ALA A 182 -4.74 -15.38 -6.29
C ALA A 182 -3.62 -16.43 -6.35
N VAL A 183 -3.67 -17.43 -5.47
CA VAL A 183 -2.74 -18.58 -5.49
C VAL A 183 -3.42 -19.73 -6.22
N ASN A 184 -2.87 -20.16 -7.36
CA ASN A 184 -3.50 -21.20 -8.18
C ASN A 184 -2.47 -21.92 -9.07
N VAL A 185 -2.96 -22.78 -9.97
CA VAL A 185 -2.11 -23.58 -10.87
C VAL A 185 -1.20 -22.75 -11.77
N ASP A 186 -1.52 -21.47 -11.98
CA ASP A 186 -0.70 -20.58 -12.80
C ASP A 186 0.56 -20.09 -12.07
N ASN A 187 0.68 -20.24 -10.76
CA ASN A 187 1.82 -19.70 -10.00
C ASN A 187 2.43 -20.63 -8.95
N ILE A 188 1.77 -21.72 -8.56
CA ILE A 188 2.32 -22.69 -7.59
C ILE A 188 3.70 -23.23 -8.03
N ASP A 189 3.89 -23.48 -9.33
CA ASP A 189 5.17 -23.96 -9.88
C ASP A 189 6.31 -22.94 -9.71
N LEU A 190 6.01 -21.65 -9.78
CA LEU A 190 6.97 -20.58 -9.49
C LEU A 190 7.34 -20.60 -8.00
N TYR A 191 6.35 -20.70 -7.12
CA TYR A 191 6.57 -20.70 -5.68
C TYR A 191 7.40 -21.91 -5.23
N ASP A 192 7.14 -23.10 -5.76
CA ASP A 192 7.93 -24.30 -5.47
C ASP A 192 9.38 -24.19 -5.96
N GLN A 193 9.64 -23.45 -7.06
CA GLN A 193 11.00 -23.20 -7.55
C GLN A 193 11.75 -22.20 -6.67
N LEU A 194 11.09 -21.15 -6.19
CA LEU A 194 11.68 -20.14 -5.31
C LEU A 194 11.88 -20.67 -3.88
N PHE A 195 10.90 -21.40 -3.36
CA PHE A 195 10.85 -21.94 -2.01
C PHE A 195 10.97 -23.47 -2.01
N ASN A 196 12.02 -23.98 -2.67
CA ASN A 196 12.24 -25.41 -2.93
C ASN A 196 12.62 -26.25 -1.70
N GLY A 197 12.63 -25.66 -0.49
CA GLY A 197 13.02 -26.31 0.76
C GLY A 197 14.54 -26.50 0.96
N ASN A 198 15.38 -26.16 -0.03
CA ASN A 198 16.85 -26.29 0.07
C ASN A 198 17.55 -24.97 0.40
N ARG A 199 16.85 -23.84 0.30
CA ARG A 199 17.36 -22.50 0.60
C ARG A 199 17.12 -22.16 2.07
N HIS A 200 18.19 -21.96 2.83
CA HIS A 200 18.15 -21.76 4.27
C HIS A 200 18.81 -20.46 4.68
N ASN A 201 18.17 -19.74 5.60
CA ASN A 201 18.76 -18.61 6.30
C ASN A 201 19.92 -19.05 7.22
N PRO A 202 20.77 -18.13 7.70
CA PRO A 202 21.93 -18.45 8.55
C PRO A 202 21.59 -19.17 9.87
N ASN A 203 20.33 -19.12 10.33
CA ASN A 203 19.85 -19.88 11.49
C ASN A 203 19.49 -21.35 11.18
N GLY A 204 19.65 -21.80 9.93
CA GLY A 204 19.34 -23.14 9.47
C GLY A 204 17.86 -23.37 9.14
N CYS A 205 17.00 -22.35 9.21
CA CYS A 205 15.61 -22.45 8.78
C CYS A 205 15.46 -22.12 7.31
N GLN A 206 14.49 -22.76 6.64
CA GLN A 206 14.18 -22.45 5.26
C GLN A 206 13.75 -20.98 5.13
N ILE A 207 14.06 -20.37 3.98
CA ILE A 207 13.63 -18.99 3.69
C ILE A 207 12.10 -18.85 3.69
N ARG A 208 11.61 -17.68 4.06
CA ARG A 208 10.18 -17.39 4.19
C ARG A 208 9.75 -16.27 3.25
N GLY A 209 8.45 -16.23 2.99
CA GLY A 209 7.80 -15.25 2.12
C GLY A 209 6.39 -15.01 2.61
N THR A 210 5.78 -13.92 2.15
CA THR A 210 4.43 -13.50 2.57
C THR A 210 3.51 -13.44 1.36
N PHE A 211 2.33 -14.06 1.46
CA PHE A 211 1.36 -14.13 0.38
C PHE A 211 0.13 -13.32 0.77
N PHE A 212 -0.09 -12.19 0.09
CA PHE A 212 -1.31 -11.39 0.19
C PHE A 212 -2.33 -11.99 -0.78
N VAL A 213 -3.20 -12.86 -0.26
CA VAL A 213 -4.10 -13.71 -1.05
C VAL A 213 -5.43 -12.99 -1.29
N SER A 214 -5.83 -12.89 -2.56
CA SER A 214 -7.18 -12.49 -2.95
C SER A 214 -8.09 -13.70 -3.14
N HIS A 215 -9.40 -13.55 -2.97
CA HIS A 215 -10.31 -14.69 -2.99
C HIS A 215 -10.56 -15.27 -4.38
N LYS A 216 -10.90 -14.43 -5.36
CA LYS A 216 -11.34 -14.88 -6.68
C LYS A 216 -10.24 -15.72 -7.37
N TYR A 217 -10.61 -16.92 -7.83
CA TYR A 217 -9.71 -17.91 -8.48
C TYR A 217 -8.61 -18.55 -7.61
N THR A 218 -8.63 -18.35 -6.28
CA THR A 218 -7.67 -18.98 -5.37
C THR A 218 -7.98 -20.46 -5.13
N ASN A 219 -6.92 -21.27 -5.15
CA ASN A 219 -6.89 -22.64 -4.68
C ASN A 219 -6.48 -22.68 -3.20
N TYR A 220 -7.45 -22.85 -2.31
CA TYR A 220 -7.19 -22.85 -0.87
C TYR A 220 -6.44 -24.09 -0.36
N ALA A 221 -6.42 -25.20 -1.10
CA ALA A 221 -5.51 -26.31 -0.78
C ALA A 221 -4.04 -25.94 -1.01
N ALA A 222 -3.76 -25.08 -2.00
CA ALA A 222 -2.41 -24.55 -2.21
C ALA A 222 -2.03 -23.49 -1.16
N VAL A 223 -2.98 -22.62 -0.77
CA VAL A 223 -2.79 -21.69 0.35
C VAL A 223 -2.48 -22.44 1.64
N GLN A 224 -3.22 -23.52 1.92
CA GLN A 224 -2.96 -24.41 3.06
C GLN A 224 -1.53 -24.98 3.02
N GLU A 225 -1.06 -25.42 1.85
CA GLU A 225 0.29 -25.96 1.72
C GLU A 225 1.38 -24.89 1.91
N LEU A 226 1.17 -23.67 1.40
CA LEU A 226 2.08 -22.55 1.64
C LEU A 226 2.18 -22.22 3.14
N HIS A 227 1.04 -22.12 3.83
CA HIS A 227 0.99 -21.91 5.28
C HIS A 227 1.66 -23.04 6.05
N ARG A 228 1.41 -24.30 5.66
CA ARG A 228 2.02 -25.48 6.27
C ARG A 228 3.54 -25.43 6.14
N LYS A 229 4.07 -25.07 4.97
CA LYS A 229 5.52 -24.89 4.72
C LYS A 229 6.14 -23.70 5.48
N GLY A 230 5.34 -22.91 6.19
CA GLY A 230 5.79 -21.80 7.04
C GLY A 230 5.72 -20.44 6.39
N HIS A 231 5.27 -20.32 5.15
CA HIS A 231 5.01 -19.01 4.56
C HIS A 231 3.85 -18.32 5.27
N GLU A 232 3.92 -17.01 5.33
CA GLU A 232 2.87 -16.20 5.91
C GLU A 232 1.74 -16.00 4.90
N ILE A 233 0.50 -16.16 5.37
CA ILE A 233 -0.71 -15.87 4.60
C ILE A 233 -1.34 -14.61 5.18
N ALA A 234 -1.55 -13.62 4.32
CA ALA A 234 -2.16 -12.34 4.61
C ALA A 234 -3.29 -12.05 3.62
N VAL A 235 -4.10 -11.05 3.90
CA VAL A 235 -5.32 -10.74 3.14
C VAL A 235 -5.06 -9.72 2.03
N PHE A 236 -5.65 -9.93 0.85
CA PHE A 236 -5.64 -9.00 -0.29
C PHE A 236 -7.04 -8.79 -0.88
N SER A 237 -8.03 -8.58 0.01
CA SER A 237 -9.47 -8.44 -0.27
C SER A 237 -10.17 -9.67 -0.87
N LEU A 238 -11.51 -9.63 -0.87
CA LEU A 238 -12.33 -10.63 -1.55
C LEU A 238 -12.46 -10.34 -3.04
N THR A 239 -12.94 -9.15 -3.35
CA THR A 239 -13.39 -8.84 -4.71
C THR A 239 -12.28 -8.39 -5.62
N HIS A 240 -11.25 -7.75 -5.06
CA HIS A 240 -10.27 -6.99 -5.81
C HIS A 240 -10.93 -6.06 -6.85
N LYS A 241 -12.03 -5.37 -6.47
CA LYS A 241 -12.72 -4.39 -7.31
C LYS A 241 -11.75 -3.44 -8.00
N ASP A 242 -11.92 -3.30 -9.31
CA ASP A 242 -11.00 -2.56 -10.17
C ASP A 242 -11.01 -1.05 -9.96
N ASP A 243 -12.06 -0.50 -9.35
CA ASP A 243 -12.20 0.93 -9.10
C ASP A 243 -11.33 1.37 -7.91
N PRO A 244 -10.26 2.16 -8.12
CA PRO A 244 -9.39 2.60 -7.03
C PRO A 244 -10.10 3.53 -6.02
N THR A 245 -11.19 4.18 -6.45
CA THR A 245 -11.99 5.06 -5.58
C THR A 245 -12.86 4.28 -4.60
N TYR A 246 -13.25 3.04 -4.93
CA TYR A 246 -13.93 2.14 -4.01
C TYR A 246 -13.12 1.93 -2.72
N TRP A 247 -11.82 1.75 -2.87
CA TRP A 247 -10.89 1.55 -1.74
C TRP A 247 -10.63 2.84 -0.99
N SER A 248 -10.28 3.91 -1.72
CA SER A 248 -9.94 5.19 -1.10
C SER A 248 -11.15 5.84 -0.39
N GLY A 249 -12.36 5.64 -0.91
CA GLY A 249 -13.61 6.16 -0.32
C GLY A 249 -14.39 5.13 0.51
N GLY A 250 -13.83 3.94 0.72
CA GLY A 250 -14.53 2.81 1.35
C GLY A 250 -15.06 3.17 2.74
N SER A 251 -16.27 2.68 3.06
CA SER A 251 -16.81 2.74 4.42
C SER A 251 -16.16 1.71 5.34
N TYR A 252 -16.37 1.83 6.65
CA TYR A 252 -15.95 0.79 7.61
C TYR A 252 -16.48 -0.60 7.19
N ASP A 253 -17.76 -0.67 6.80
CA ASP A 253 -18.41 -1.92 6.41
C ASP A 253 -17.85 -2.50 5.10
N ASP A 254 -17.43 -1.64 4.15
CA ASP A 254 -16.73 -2.08 2.94
C ASP A 254 -15.41 -2.76 3.29
N TRP A 255 -14.58 -2.11 4.12
CA TRP A 255 -13.31 -2.66 4.57
C TRP A 255 -13.49 -3.94 5.39
N LEU A 256 -14.51 -3.99 6.24
CA LEU A 256 -14.85 -5.16 7.05
C LEU A 256 -15.21 -6.35 6.14
N ALA A 257 -16.13 -6.15 5.20
CA ALA A 257 -16.59 -7.22 4.34
C ALA A 257 -15.48 -7.71 3.40
N GLU A 258 -14.63 -6.82 2.88
CA GLU A 258 -13.52 -7.16 2.00
C GLU A 258 -12.36 -7.85 2.73
N MET A 259 -11.96 -7.35 3.89
CA MET A 259 -10.74 -7.83 4.57
C MET A 259 -11.04 -8.92 5.61
N ALA A 260 -11.95 -8.69 6.54
CA ALA A 260 -12.31 -9.70 7.54
C ALA A 260 -13.06 -10.87 6.88
N GLY A 261 -13.87 -10.61 5.85
CA GLY A 261 -14.49 -11.65 5.03
C GLY A 261 -13.45 -12.53 4.31
N ALA A 262 -12.41 -11.92 3.73
CA ALA A 262 -11.32 -12.67 3.09
C ALA A 262 -10.48 -13.48 4.09
N ARG A 263 -10.26 -12.97 5.30
CA ARG A 263 -9.66 -13.74 6.40
C ARG A 263 -10.51 -14.97 6.71
N LEU A 264 -11.81 -14.79 6.95
CA LEU A 264 -12.73 -15.88 7.28
C LEU A 264 -12.76 -16.98 6.21
N ILE A 265 -12.82 -16.60 4.93
CA ILE A 265 -12.76 -17.56 3.81
C ILE A 265 -11.43 -18.31 3.82
N SER A 266 -10.31 -17.59 4.01
CA SER A 266 -8.98 -18.20 4.03
C SER A 266 -8.81 -19.17 5.20
N GLU A 267 -9.23 -18.80 6.42
CA GLU A 267 -9.22 -19.66 7.60
C GLU A 267 -10.04 -20.92 7.38
N ARG A 268 -11.27 -20.77 6.87
CA ARG A 268 -12.19 -21.89 6.64
C ARG A 268 -11.68 -22.83 5.54
N PHE A 269 -11.45 -22.32 4.34
CA PHE A 269 -11.18 -23.15 3.16
C PHE A 269 -9.73 -23.61 3.03
N ALA A 270 -8.78 -22.93 3.69
CA ALA A 270 -7.41 -23.46 3.86
C ALA A 270 -7.22 -24.21 5.19
N ASN A 271 -8.25 -24.28 6.05
CA ASN A 271 -8.20 -24.91 7.37
C ASN A 271 -7.02 -24.40 8.23
N ILE A 272 -6.89 -23.08 8.31
CA ILE A 272 -5.89 -22.38 9.13
C ILE A 272 -6.58 -21.96 10.42
N THR A 273 -6.17 -22.54 11.55
CA THR A 273 -6.86 -22.42 12.85
C THR A 273 -6.00 -21.81 13.96
N ASP A 274 -4.76 -21.44 13.66
CA ASP A 274 -3.78 -20.84 14.59
C ASP A 274 -3.89 -19.31 14.65
N SER A 275 -4.95 -18.72 14.07
CA SER A 275 -5.19 -17.28 14.00
C SER A 275 -4.01 -16.49 13.41
N SER A 276 -3.22 -17.11 12.53
CA SER A 276 -2.01 -16.48 11.98
C SER A 276 -2.26 -15.54 10.79
N ILE A 277 -3.51 -15.38 10.33
CA ILE A 277 -3.86 -14.48 9.22
C ILE A 277 -4.14 -13.08 9.79
N ILE A 278 -3.06 -12.34 10.02
CA ILE A 278 -3.07 -11.09 10.79
C ILE A 278 -2.60 -9.86 10.00
N GLY A 279 -2.10 -10.06 8.79
CA GLY A 279 -1.68 -9.00 7.88
C GLY A 279 -2.70 -8.72 6.80
N LEU A 280 -2.74 -7.49 6.31
CA LEU A 280 -3.46 -7.17 5.09
C LEU A 280 -2.69 -6.20 4.19
N ARG A 281 -3.08 -6.18 2.93
CA ARG A 281 -2.67 -5.18 1.95
C ARG A 281 -3.88 -4.74 1.14
N ALA A 282 -4.01 -3.44 0.94
CA ALA A 282 -5.06 -2.83 0.14
C ALA A 282 -4.79 -3.04 -1.37
N PRO A 283 -5.80 -3.46 -2.15
CA PRO A 283 -5.71 -3.50 -3.60
C PRO A 283 -5.28 -2.16 -4.19
N TYR A 284 -4.42 -2.21 -5.21
CA TYR A 284 -3.81 -1.04 -5.85
C TYR A 284 -3.06 -0.10 -4.88
N LEU A 285 -2.75 -0.57 -3.66
CA LEU A 285 -2.20 0.24 -2.56
C LEU A 285 -3.04 1.48 -2.23
N ARG A 286 -4.37 1.38 -2.44
CA ARG A 286 -5.31 2.47 -2.12
C ARG A 286 -5.71 2.40 -0.66
N VAL A 287 -5.01 3.19 0.15
CA VAL A 287 -5.27 3.31 1.59
C VAL A 287 -6.62 3.99 1.85
N GLY A 288 -7.37 3.46 2.82
CA GLY A 288 -8.73 3.86 3.16
C GLY A 288 -8.87 4.91 4.26
N GLY A 289 -7.86 5.76 4.47
CA GLY A 289 -7.83 6.74 5.56
C GLY A 289 -7.96 6.07 6.92
N ASN A 290 -8.56 6.75 7.90
CA ASN A 290 -8.76 6.19 9.24
C ASN A 290 -9.65 4.93 9.23
N ARG A 291 -10.63 4.84 8.33
CA ARG A 291 -11.63 3.75 8.31
C ARG A 291 -11.01 2.37 8.11
N GLN A 292 -9.99 2.27 7.27
CA GLN A 292 -9.22 1.04 7.10
C GLN A 292 -8.62 0.59 8.43
N PHE A 293 -7.95 1.50 9.15
CA PHE A 293 -7.22 1.16 10.36
C PHE A 293 -8.11 1.00 11.59
N GLU A 294 -9.26 1.71 11.64
CA GLU A 294 -10.34 1.47 12.60
C GLU A 294 -10.87 0.04 12.47
N MET A 295 -11.22 -0.37 11.24
CA MET A 295 -11.63 -1.75 10.96
C MET A 295 -10.56 -2.75 11.35
N MET A 296 -9.29 -2.47 11.02
CA MET A 296 -8.19 -3.36 11.39
C MET A 296 -8.06 -3.56 12.89
N ALA A 297 -8.15 -2.49 13.67
CA ALA A 297 -8.06 -2.54 15.12
C ALA A 297 -9.23 -3.35 15.72
N ASP A 298 -10.46 -3.07 15.31
CA ASP A 298 -11.65 -3.76 15.78
C ASP A 298 -11.68 -5.24 15.36
N GLN A 299 -11.05 -5.57 14.23
CA GLN A 299 -10.93 -6.93 13.71
C GLN A 299 -9.63 -7.64 14.11
N TYR A 300 -8.81 -7.05 14.99
CA TYR A 300 -7.56 -7.64 15.49
C TYR A 300 -6.55 -8.00 14.39
N PHE A 301 -6.51 -7.24 13.30
CA PHE A 301 -5.35 -7.27 12.40
C PHE A 301 -4.15 -6.65 13.11
N VAL A 302 -2.95 -7.19 12.87
CA VAL A 302 -1.72 -6.74 13.54
C VAL A 302 -1.00 -5.70 12.71
N TYR A 303 -0.99 -5.85 11.38
CA TYR A 303 -0.25 -4.94 10.52
C TYR A 303 -0.92 -4.71 9.15
N ASP A 304 -0.71 -3.50 8.63
CA ASP A 304 -0.96 -3.12 7.24
C ASP A 304 0.36 -3.10 6.48
N ALA A 305 0.30 -3.38 5.18
CA ALA A 305 1.44 -3.27 4.28
C ALA A 305 1.02 -2.56 2.99
N SER A 306 0.33 -1.42 3.12
CA SER A 306 -0.23 -0.66 2.01
C SER A 306 0.30 0.76 1.92
N ILE A 307 0.90 1.31 2.99
CA ILE A 307 1.42 2.66 2.98
C ILE A 307 2.78 2.69 2.28
N THR A 308 2.92 3.58 1.29
CA THR A 308 4.18 3.75 0.56
C THR A 308 4.98 4.93 1.10
N ALA A 309 6.27 4.71 1.33
CA ALA A 309 7.22 5.76 1.65
C ALA A 309 7.95 6.21 0.36
N PRO A 310 8.04 7.52 0.10
CA PRO A 310 8.73 8.03 -1.08
C PRO A 310 10.21 7.64 -1.06
N LEU A 311 10.79 7.51 -2.25
CA LEU A 311 12.20 7.15 -2.39
C LEU A 311 13.11 8.11 -1.59
N SER A 312 13.92 7.51 -0.72
CA SER A 312 14.87 8.22 0.14
C SER A 312 16.20 7.46 0.17
N ARG A 313 17.28 8.17 0.55
CA ARG A 313 18.61 7.55 0.67
C ARG A 313 18.66 6.53 1.81
N VAL A 314 18.05 6.86 2.94
CA VAL A 314 17.96 6.02 4.13
C VAL A 314 16.52 5.53 4.22
N PRO A 315 16.24 4.23 3.97
CA PRO A 315 14.89 3.71 3.99
C PRO A 315 14.28 3.75 5.40
N ILE A 316 12.95 3.72 5.46
CA ILE A 316 12.17 3.81 6.69
C ILE A 316 11.95 2.40 7.26
N TRP A 317 12.17 2.25 8.57
CA TRP A 317 11.79 1.05 9.32
C TRP A 317 10.27 0.98 9.51
N PRO A 318 9.66 -0.20 9.64
CA PRO A 318 8.26 -0.31 10.07
C PRO A 318 8.00 0.49 11.33
N TYR A 319 6.77 0.93 11.53
CA TYR A 319 6.39 1.78 12.68
C TYR A 319 4.95 1.50 13.08
N THR A 320 4.57 1.85 14.30
CA THR A 320 3.18 1.76 14.76
C THR A 320 2.43 3.06 14.54
N LEU A 321 1.14 2.97 14.24
CA LEU A 321 0.26 4.12 13.96
C LEU A 321 -0.35 4.77 15.21
N TYR A 322 0.18 4.52 16.42
CA TYR A 322 -0.18 5.30 17.62
C TYR A 322 0.17 6.78 17.46
N PHE A 323 1.25 7.06 16.74
CA PHE A 323 1.75 8.40 16.45
C PHE A 323 1.67 8.69 14.95
N ARG A 324 1.84 9.96 14.61
CA ARG A 324 1.86 10.43 13.23
C ARG A 324 2.91 9.69 12.41
N MET A 325 2.55 9.35 11.17
CA MET A 325 3.45 8.75 10.19
C MET A 325 4.73 9.60 10.00
N PRO A 326 5.92 8.98 9.92
CA PRO A 326 7.19 9.69 9.81
C PRO A 326 7.52 10.18 8.39
N HIS A 327 6.57 10.10 7.46
CA HIS A 327 6.75 10.51 6.08
C HIS A 327 5.45 11.04 5.47
N LYS A 328 5.56 11.69 4.32
CA LYS A 328 4.40 12.18 3.58
C LYS A 328 3.56 11.02 3.05
N CYS A 329 2.25 11.19 3.00
CA CYS A 329 1.36 10.26 2.31
C CYS A 329 1.57 10.36 0.80
N ASN A 330 2.36 9.43 0.24
CA ASN A 330 2.68 9.36 -1.19
C ASN A 330 1.86 8.25 -1.87
N GLY A 331 1.53 8.41 -3.16
CA GLY A 331 0.94 7.36 -4.02
C GLY A 331 -0.49 6.88 -3.70
N ASN A 332 -1.00 7.13 -2.50
CA ASN A 332 -2.18 6.45 -1.94
C ASN A 332 -3.46 7.31 -1.98
N ALA A 333 -3.66 8.06 -3.08
CA ALA A 333 -4.71 9.10 -3.19
C ALA A 333 -4.69 10.17 -2.07
N HIS A 334 -3.56 10.30 -1.36
CA HIS A 334 -3.40 11.16 -0.19
C HIS A 334 -4.38 10.87 0.97
N ASN A 335 -5.01 9.68 1.00
CA ASN A 335 -5.93 9.27 2.06
C ASN A 335 -5.27 8.33 3.08
N CYS A 336 -4.14 8.75 3.66
CA CYS A 336 -3.48 8.02 4.74
C CYS A 336 -4.18 8.28 6.10
N PRO A 337 -4.01 7.40 7.11
CA PRO A 337 -4.61 7.60 8.41
C PRO A 337 -4.04 8.86 9.08
N SER A 338 -4.92 9.72 9.57
CA SER A 338 -4.56 10.92 10.33
C SER A 338 -4.53 10.68 11.83
N ARG A 339 -5.29 9.71 12.34
CA ARG A 339 -5.50 9.44 13.77
C ARG A 339 -4.63 8.30 14.30
N SER A 340 -4.64 8.14 15.62
CA SER A 340 -3.93 7.08 16.33
C SER A 340 -4.64 5.73 16.18
N HIS A 341 -3.93 4.72 15.68
CA HIS A 341 -4.43 3.35 15.53
C HIS A 341 -3.42 2.33 16.09
N PRO A 342 -3.85 1.28 16.82
CA PRO A 342 -2.96 0.27 17.40
C PRO A 342 -2.48 -0.77 16.37
N ILE A 343 -1.99 -0.31 15.22
CA ILE A 343 -1.62 -1.13 14.06
C ILE A 343 -0.17 -0.88 13.68
N TRP A 344 0.56 -1.93 13.33
CA TRP A 344 1.87 -1.84 12.71
C TRP A 344 1.74 -1.52 11.22
N GLU A 345 2.54 -0.59 10.72
CA GLU A 345 2.72 -0.34 9.30
C GLU A 345 4.02 -0.98 8.83
N MET A 346 3.89 -2.05 8.05
CA MET A 346 4.98 -2.65 7.27
C MET A 346 5.21 -1.82 6.00
N VAL A 347 5.71 -0.61 6.22
CA VAL A 347 5.86 0.43 5.20
C VAL A 347 6.59 -0.05 3.95
N MET A 348 6.02 0.27 2.79
CA MET A 348 6.58 -0.06 1.49
C MET A 348 7.52 1.06 1.02
N ASN A 349 8.81 0.89 1.27
CA ASN A 349 9.84 1.79 0.75
C ASN A 349 9.92 1.68 -0.77
N GLU A 350 9.80 2.80 -1.48
CA GLU A 350 10.04 2.82 -2.92
C GLU A 350 11.45 2.34 -3.28
N LEU A 351 11.52 1.49 -4.30
CA LEU A 351 12.75 1.04 -4.91
C LEU A 351 13.27 2.11 -5.87
N ASP A 352 14.59 2.30 -5.84
CA ASP A 352 15.29 3.14 -6.80
C ASP A 352 15.49 2.36 -8.08
N ARG A 353 14.89 2.84 -9.17
CA ARG A 353 14.88 2.19 -10.48
C ARG A 353 15.91 2.73 -11.45
N ARG A 354 16.78 3.66 -11.03
CA ARG A 354 17.85 4.19 -11.88
C ARG A 354 18.87 3.09 -12.20
N ASP A 355 19.34 3.07 -13.45
CA ASP A 355 20.37 2.12 -13.89
C ASP A 355 21.75 2.57 -13.39
N ASP A 356 22.01 3.89 -13.40
CA ASP A 356 23.16 4.53 -12.76
C ASP A 356 22.70 5.68 -11.83
N PRO A 357 22.60 5.45 -10.51
CA PRO A 357 22.14 6.46 -9.55
C PRO A 357 23.04 7.70 -9.46
N THR A 358 24.28 7.61 -9.96
CA THR A 358 25.28 8.69 -9.91
C THR A 358 25.22 9.60 -11.13
N PHE A 359 24.66 9.12 -12.24
CA PHE A 359 24.57 9.84 -13.50
C PHE A 359 23.14 10.12 -13.95
N ASP A 360 22.21 9.21 -13.67
CA ASP A 360 20.82 9.33 -14.06
C ASP A 360 20.12 10.48 -13.32
N GLU A 361 19.24 11.18 -14.04
CA GLU A 361 18.36 12.18 -13.46
C GLU A 361 17.49 11.58 -12.34
N SER A 362 17.00 12.44 -11.45
CA SER A 362 16.10 12.02 -10.37
C SER A 362 14.82 11.43 -10.94
N LEU A 363 14.63 10.12 -10.79
CA LEU A 363 13.41 9.42 -11.16
C LEU A 363 12.56 9.10 -9.92
N PRO A 364 11.21 9.14 -10.03
CA PRO A 364 10.35 8.56 -9.02
C PRO A 364 10.68 7.07 -8.83
N GLY A 365 10.63 6.59 -7.59
CA GLY A 365 10.81 5.18 -7.30
C GLY A 365 9.62 4.33 -7.70
N CYS A 366 9.66 3.05 -7.37
CA CYS A 366 8.57 2.10 -7.59
C CYS A 366 8.33 1.25 -6.34
N HIS A 367 7.08 1.06 -5.96
CA HIS A 367 6.68 0.38 -4.72
C HIS A 367 6.38 -1.12 -4.91
N VAL A 368 6.02 -1.55 -6.12
CA VAL A 368 5.97 -2.97 -6.52
C VAL A 368 6.96 -3.14 -7.67
N VAL A 369 7.68 -4.25 -7.72
CA VAL A 369 8.78 -4.43 -8.71
C VAL A 369 8.28 -4.36 -10.16
N ASP A 370 7.06 -4.81 -10.40
CA ASP A 370 6.43 -4.77 -11.71
C ASP A 370 5.99 -3.38 -12.15
N SER A 371 5.85 -2.42 -11.23
CA SER A 371 5.60 -1.00 -11.57
C SER A 371 6.88 -0.24 -11.97
N CYS A 372 8.06 -0.87 -11.83
CA CYS A 372 9.33 -0.33 -12.32
C CYS A 372 9.43 -0.48 -13.86
N SER A 373 8.73 0.40 -14.59
CA SER A 373 8.48 0.29 -16.05
C SER A 373 9.72 0.28 -16.95
N ASN A 374 10.87 0.76 -16.46
CA ASN A 374 12.13 0.76 -17.19
C ASN A 374 12.87 -0.60 -17.16
N ILE A 375 12.42 -1.55 -16.33
CA ILE A 375 13.02 -2.88 -16.22
C ILE A 375 12.50 -3.79 -17.33
N GLN A 376 13.32 -3.98 -18.36
CA GLN A 376 12.95 -4.71 -19.57
C GLN A 376 13.80 -5.96 -19.83
N SER A 377 14.81 -6.23 -19.00
CA SER A 377 15.72 -7.37 -19.14
C SER A 377 16.09 -7.97 -17.78
N GLY A 378 16.48 -9.25 -17.77
CA GLY A 378 16.97 -9.92 -16.56
C GLY A 378 18.18 -9.20 -15.96
N GLU A 379 19.07 -8.66 -16.79
CA GLU A 379 20.25 -7.91 -16.32
C GLU A 379 19.87 -6.64 -15.56
N GLN A 380 18.94 -5.84 -16.09
CA GLN A 380 18.41 -4.66 -15.41
C GLN A 380 17.71 -5.02 -14.10
N PHE A 381 16.91 -6.09 -14.11
CA PHE A 381 16.27 -6.56 -12.89
C PHE A 381 17.32 -7.00 -11.85
N GLY A 382 18.37 -7.67 -12.30
CA GLY A 382 19.48 -8.07 -11.44
C GLY A 382 20.18 -6.88 -10.80
N ARG A 383 20.47 -5.83 -11.58
CA ARG A 383 21.02 -4.57 -11.06
C ARG A 383 20.08 -3.90 -10.06
N LEU A 384 18.79 -3.83 -10.37
CA LEU A 384 17.77 -3.28 -9.46
C LEU A 384 17.85 -3.95 -8.09
N LEU A 385 17.87 -5.29 -8.06
CA LEU A 385 17.93 -6.05 -6.81
C LEU A 385 19.18 -5.71 -5.98
N ARG A 386 20.38 -5.70 -6.59
CA ARG A 386 21.64 -5.44 -5.86
C ARG A 386 21.76 -3.99 -5.43
N HIS A 387 21.35 -3.05 -6.28
CA HIS A 387 21.36 -1.62 -5.95
C HIS A 387 20.49 -1.34 -4.72
N ASN A 388 19.25 -1.83 -4.74
CA ASN A 388 18.32 -1.65 -3.63
C ASN A 388 18.76 -2.40 -2.38
N PHE A 389 19.31 -3.61 -2.51
CA PHE A 389 19.95 -4.31 -1.39
C PHE A 389 21.06 -3.47 -0.76
N ASN A 390 21.99 -2.94 -1.56
CA ASN A 390 23.09 -2.13 -1.04
C ASN A 390 22.60 -0.84 -0.38
N ARG A 391 21.54 -0.20 -0.89
CA ARG A 391 20.95 0.99 -0.25
C ARG A 391 20.50 0.68 1.18
N HIS A 392 19.81 -0.44 1.40
CA HIS A 392 19.36 -0.84 2.73
C HIS A 392 20.55 -1.32 3.59
N TYR A 393 21.38 -2.20 3.04
CA TYR A 393 22.47 -2.89 3.75
C TYR A 393 23.58 -1.95 4.24
N SER A 394 23.89 -0.90 3.46
CA SER A 394 24.96 0.06 3.78
C SER A 394 24.52 1.25 4.63
N THR A 395 23.21 1.38 4.90
CA THR A 395 22.66 2.50 5.70
C THR A 395 22.17 2.01 7.06
N ASN A 396 20.87 1.93 7.28
CA ASN A 396 20.26 1.58 8.56
C ASN A 396 19.71 0.15 8.62
N ARG A 397 19.93 -0.66 7.58
CA ARG A 397 19.45 -2.05 7.45
C ARG A 397 17.94 -2.22 7.63
N ALA A 398 17.15 -1.18 7.31
CA ALA A 398 15.71 -1.30 7.24
C ALA A 398 15.31 -2.48 6.32
N PRO A 399 14.23 -3.22 6.63
CA PRO A 399 13.80 -4.37 5.83
C PRO A 399 13.67 -4.02 4.35
N LEU A 400 14.27 -4.84 3.47
CA LEU A 400 14.12 -4.68 2.03
C LEU A 400 12.85 -5.41 1.58
N GLY A 401 11.85 -4.63 1.18
CA GLY A 401 10.62 -5.14 0.58
C GLY A 401 10.78 -5.44 -0.90
N LEU A 402 10.58 -6.71 -1.30
CA LEU A 402 10.51 -7.13 -2.69
C LEU A 402 9.10 -7.65 -2.97
N HIS A 403 8.25 -6.78 -3.51
CA HIS A 403 6.84 -7.04 -3.73
C HIS A 403 6.56 -7.37 -5.19
N PHE A 404 5.84 -8.46 -5.46
CA PHE A 404 5.62 -8.99 -6.81
C PHE A 404 4.16 -9.39 -7.06
N HIS A 405 3.74 -9.28 -8.31
CA HIS A 405 2.71 -10.16 -8.86
C HIS A 405 3.40 -11.35 -9.54
N ALA A 406 2.91 -12.57 -9.26
CA ALA A 406 3.52 -13.79 -9.81
C ALA A 406 3.51 -13.83 -11.34
N SER A 407 2.48 -13.24 -11.97
CA SER A 407 2.35 -13.12 -13.42
C SER A 407 3.55 -12.38 -14.04
N TRP A 408 4.05 -11.32 -13.39
CA TRP A 408 5.21 -10.57 -13.88
C TRP A 408 6.49 -11.40 -13.83
N LEU A 409 6.76 -12.11 -12.72
CA LEU A 409 7.93 -12.99 -12.62
C LEU A 409 7.86 -14.18 -13.60
N LYS A 410 6.66 -14.68 -13.90
CA LYS A 410 6.47 -15.74 -14.93
C LYS A 410 6.51 -15.23 -16.36
N SER A 411 6.31 -13.93 -16.58
CA SER A 411 6.29 -13.34 -17.93
C SER A 411 7.59 -13.58 -18.69
N LYS A 412 8.73 -13.60 -17.98
CA LYS A 412 10.05 -13.86 -18.54
C LYS A 412 10.86 -14.76 -17.63
N LYS A 413 11.38 -15.85 -18.22
CA LYS A 413 12.26 -16.79 -17.53
C LYS A 413 13.47 -16.10 -16.88
N GLU A 414 14.05 -15.12 -17.57
CA GLU A 414 15.19 -14.34 -17.08
C GLU A 414 14.90 -13.60 -15.76
N TYR A 415 13.67 -13.14 -15.51
CA TYR A 415 13.34 -12.44 -14.27
C TYR A 415 13.35 -13.40 -13.08
N ARG A 416 12.70 -14.56 -13.24
CA ARG A 416 12.73 -15.63 -12.23
C ARG A 416 14.15 -16.11 -11.95
N ASP A 417 14.91 -16.39 -13.00
CA ASP A 417 16.27 -16.93 -12.88
C ASP A 417 17.19 -15.91 -12.17
N GLU A 418 17.01 -14.61 -12.42
CA GLU A 418 17.77 -13.56 -11.74
C GLU A 418 17.36 -13.37 -10.27
N LEU A 419 16.07 -13.50 -9.94
CA LEU A 419 15.62 -13.49 -8.54
C LEU A 419 16.21 -14.68 -7.77
N ILE A 420 16.21 -15.89 -8.37
CA ILE A 420 16.84 -17.08 -7.76
C ILE A 420 18.32 -16.83 -7.50
N LYS A 421 19.04 -16.30 -8.50
CA LYS A 421 20.46 -15.97 -8.37
C LYS A 421 20.70 -14.94 -7.27
N PHE A 422 19.87 -13.91 -7.17
CA PHE A 422 19.95 -12.94 -6.08
C PHE A 422 19.73 -13.58 -4.71
N ILE A 423 18.72 -14.44 -4.56
CA ILE A 423 18.48 -15.15 -3.30
C ILE A 423 19.71 -15.97 -2.91
N GLU A 424 20.25 -16.76 -3.84
CA GLU A 424 21.41 -17.61 -3.59
C GLU A 424 22.66 -16.79 -3.22
N GLU A 425 22.91 -15.68 -3.91
CA GLU A 425 23.99 -14.73 -3.59
C GLU A 425 23.83 -14.12 -2.18
N MET A 426 22.61 -13.76 -1.78
CA MET A 426 22.35 -13.19 -0.46
C MET A 426 22.47 -14.23 0.65
N LEU A 427 22.14 -15.50 0.38
CA LEU A 427 22.27 -16.59 1.34
C LEU A 427 23.72 -17.00 1.62
N GLU A 428 24.70 -16.55 0.82
CA GLU A 428 26.12 -16.68 1.15
C GLU A 428 26.54 -15.74 2.30
N LYS A 429 25.71 -14.76 2.67
CA LYS A 429 25.97 -13.82 3.76
C LYS A 429 25.36 -14.31 5.07
N ASN A 430 26.16 -14.36 6.13
CA ASN A 430 25.72 -14.82 7.46
C ASN A 430 24.83 -13.80 8.21
N ASP A 431 24.67 -12.59 7.68
CA ASP A 431 23.92 -11.50 8.28
C ASP A 431 22.68 -11.06 7.46
N VAL A 432 22.28 -11.85 6.47
CA VAL A 432 21.09 -11.62 5.64
C VAL A 432 20.07 -12.72 5.86
N TYR A 433 18.80 -12.33 6.03
CA TYR A 433 17.69 -13.25 6.31
C TYR A 433 16.48 -12.94 5.43
N PHE A 434 15.96 -13.97 4.77
CA PHE A 434 14.68 -13.92 4.06
C PHE A 434 13.56 -14.30 5.01
N THR A 435 12.79 -13.30 5.43
CA THR A 435 11.77 -13.42 6.48
C THR A 435 10.38 -13.11 5.94
N SER A 436 9.35 -13.58 6.63
CA SER A 436 8.00 -13.07 6.42
C SER A 436 7.82 -11.68 7.06
N MET A 437 6.70 -11.03 6.82
CA MET A 437 6.39 -9.71 7.41
C MET A 437 6.24 -9.80 8.93
N ILE A 438 5.50 -10.79 9.45
CA ILE A 438 5.36 -10.98 10.91
C ILE A 438 6.71 -11.25 11.59
N GLN A 439 7.63 -11.96 10.93
CA GLN A 439 8.96 -12.21 11.46
C GLN A 439 9.78 -10.93 11.62
N VAL A 440 9.59 -9.93 10.76
CA VAL A 440 10.19 -8.61 10.94
C VAL A 440 9.63 -7.95 12.19
N ILE A 441 8.30 -7.93 12.36
CA ILE A 441 7.65 -7.34 13.54
C ILE A 441 8.13 -8.05 14.81
N GLN A 442 8.20 -9.37 14.83
CA GLN A 442 8.73 -10.15 15.97
C GLN A 442 10.16 -9.74 16.34
N TRP A 443 11.04 -9.56 15.35
CA TRP A 443 12.39 -9.05 15.61
C TRP A 443 12.37 -7.62 16.12
N MET A 444 11.48 -6.77 15.59
CA MET A 444 11.35 -5.39 16.07
C MET A 444 10.81 -5.30 17.50
N GLN A 445 9.91 -6.19 17.88
CA GLN A 445 9.37 -6.31 19.24
C GLN A 445 10.43 -6.75 20.25
N ASN A 446 11.39 -7.57 19.81
CA ASN A 446 12.52 -8.02 20.62
C ASN A 446 13.85 -7.92 19.84
N PRO A 447 14.39 -6.70 19.63
CA PRO A 447 15.57 -6.48 18.80
C PRO A 447 16.76 -7.30 19.28
N THR A 448 17.24 -8.19 18.41
CA THR A 448 18.29 -9.14 18.72
C THR A 448 19.48 -8.95 17.78
N GLU A 449 20.66 -8.77 18.34
CA GLU A 449 21.91 -8.64 17.57
C GLU A 449 22.28 -9.94 16.83
N LEU A 450 23.02 -9.82 15.73
CA LEU A 450 23.45 -10.93 14.87
C LEU A 450 24.05 -12.14 15.60
N THR A 451 24.80 -11.91 16.68
CA THR A 451 25.47 -12.97 17.44
C THR A 451 24.49 -13.94 18.11
N SER A 452 23.31 -13.44 18.49
CA SER A 452 22.26 -14.20 19.18
C SER A 452 21.11 -14.58 18.25
N LEU A 453 21.06 -13.99 17.06
CA LEU A 453 20.00 -14.20 16.08
C LEU A 453 19.92 -15.64 15.54
N ARG A 454 21.03 -16.38 15.59
CA ARG A 454 21.04 -17.81 15.22
C ARG A 454 20.08 -18.61 16.08
N ASP A 455 19.84 -18.22 17.32
CA ASP A 455 18.99 -18.92 18.28
C ASP A 455 17.71 -18.13 18.66
N PHE A 456 17.37 -17.11 17.88
CA PHE A 456 16.13 -16.34 18.02
C PHE A 456 14.91 -17.26 17.84
N ALA A 457 14.10 -17.38 18.90
CA ALA A 457 13.10 -18.43 19.02
C ALA A 457 11.94 -18.23 18.03
N GLU A 458 11.51 -16.99 17.86
CA GLU A 458 10.38 -16.57 17.04
C GLU A 458 10.60 -16.92 15.56
N TRP A 459 11.86 -16.93 15.09
CA TRP A 459 12.19 -17.33 13.71
C TRP A 459 12.42 -18.83 13.55
N LYS A 460 12.56 -19.57 14.65
CA LYS A 460 12.71 -21.04 14.65
C LYS A 460 11.41 -21.78 14.93
N GLN A 461 10.46 -21.13 15.59
CA GLN A 461 9.30 -21.79 16.17
C GLN A 461 8.43 -22.48 15.08
N ASP A 462 8.07 -23.73 15.38
CA ASP A 462 7.09 -24.64 14.73
C ASP A 462 7.25 -24.97 13.23
N LYS A 463 7.93 -24.12 12.46
CA LYS A 463 8.06 -24.27 11.00
C LYS A 463 9.45 -23.85 10.51
N CYS A 464 10.54 -24.33 11.12
CA CYS A 464 11.91 -24.03 10.66
C CYS A 464 12.32 -24.84 9.41
N ASP A 465 12.13 -26.16 9.44
CA ASP A 465 12.38 -27.09 8.32
C ASP A 465 11.19 -28.06 8.21
N VAL A 466 10.10 -27.58 7.60
CA VAL A 466 8.86 -28.35 7.50
C VAL A 466 9.02 -29.45 6.47
N LYS A 467 8.83 -30.69 6.91
CA LYS A 467 8.79 -31.89 6.06
C LYS A 467 7.40 -32.53 6.12
N GLY A 468 7.20 -33.59 5.33
CA GLY A 468 5.94 -34.32 5.30
C GLY A 468 5.04 -33.92 4.14
N GLN A 469 3.88 -34.58 4.09
CA GLN A 469 2.93 -34.49 2.98
C GLN A 469 1.90 -33.36 3.21
N PRO A 470 1.31 -32.84 2.13
CA PRO A 470 0.16 -31.94 2.22
C PRO A 470 -1.01 -32.58 2.97
N PHE A 471 -1.91 -31.74 3.50
CA PHE A 471 -3.09 -32.20 4.26
C PHE A 471 -4.00 -33.14 3.45
N CYS A 472 -4.16 -32.89 2.16
CA CYS A 472 -4.84 -33.81 1.25
C CYS A 472 -4.04 -34.01 -0.05
N SER A 473 -4.08 -35.22 -0.62
CA SER A 473 -3.39 -35.53 -1.88
C SER A 473 -4.17 -35.09 -3.11
N LEU A 474 -5.51 -35.14 -3.05
CA LEU A 474 -6.40 -34.60 -4.08
C LEU A 474 -7.39 -33.63 -3.41
N PRO A 475 -7.31 -32.33 -3.71
CA PRO A 475 -8.29 -31.38 -3.21
C PRO A 475 -9.64 -31.55 -3.91
N ASN A 476 -10.71 -31.24 -3.19
CA ASN A 476 -12.05 -31.14 -3.76
C ASN A 476 -12.09 -29.99 -4.76
N ALA A 477 -12.59 -30.25 -5.96
CA ALA A 477 -12.81 -29.23 -6.98
C ALA A 477 -14.30 -28.86 -7.00
N CYS A 478 -14.68 -27.82 -6.28
CA CYS A 478 -16.07 -27.43 -6.07
C CYS A 478 -16.52 -26.45 -7.16
N PRO A 479 -17.36 -26.85 -8.14
CA PRO A 479 -17.95 -25.92 -9.10
C PRO A 479 -19.11 -25.18 -8.44
N LEU A 480 -18.90 -23.91 -8.11
CA LEU A 480 -19.82 -23.13 -7.29
C LEU A 480 -20.33 -21.92 -8.06
N ASN A 481 -21.51 -21.44 -7.65
CA ASN A 481 -22.09 -20.19 -8.11
C ASN A 481 -22.59 -19.39 -6.90
N THR A 482 -22.82 -18.10 -7.10
CA THR A 482 -23.47 -17.23 -6.11
C THR A 482 -24.33 -16.20 -6.83
N ARG A 483 -25.34 -15.67 -6.13
CA ARG A 483 -26.20 -14.60 -6.66
C ARG A 483 -25.44 -13.29 -6.84
N GLU A 484 -24.35 -13.11 -6.10
CA GLU A 484 -23.52 -11.91 -6.13
C GLU A 484 -22.65 -11.82 -7.40
N LEU A 485 -22.40 -12.95 -8.07
CA LEU A 485 -21.65 -13.06 -9.32
C LEU A 485 -22.51 -13.77 -10.38
N PRO A 486 -23.58 -13.10 -10.88
CA PRO A 486 -24.54 -13.72 -11.78
C PRO A 486 -23.88 -14.14 -13.09
N GLY A 487 -24.10 -15.40 -13.49
CA GLY A 487 -23.57 -15.96 -14.73
C GLY A 487 -22.16 -16.53 -14.63
N GLU A 488 -21.48 -16.39 -13.49
CA GLU A 488 -20.18 -17.01 -13.25
C GLU A 488 -20.33 -18.37 -12.55
N THR A 489 -19.53 -19.35 -12.99
CA THR A 489 -19.30 -20.60 -12.25
C THR A 489 -17.83 -20.71 -11.95
N LEU A 490 -17.48 -20.63 -10.67
CA LEU A 490 -16.11 -20.57 -10.19
C LEU A 490 -15.75 -21.88 -9.51
N ARG A 491 -14.55 -22.40 -9.80
CA ARG A 491 -14.03 -23.59 -9.13
C ARG A 491 -13.24 -23.18 -7.90
N LEU A 492 -13.74 -23.54 -6.73
CA LEU A 492 -13.01 -23.42 -5.47
C LEU A 492 -12.34 -24.76 -5.17
N PHE A 493 -11.02 -24.74 -4.97
CA PHE A 493 -10.26 -25.92 -4.59
C PHE A 493 -9.94 -25.88 -3.10
N THR A 494 -10.27 -26.95 -2.38
CA THR A 494 -10.05 -27.03 -0.93
C THR A 494 -9.92 -28.50 -0.48
N CYS A 495 -9.23 -28.74 0.64
CA CYS A 495 -9.20 -30.05 1.29
C CYS A 495 -10.38 -30.28 2.24
N ILE A 496 -11.20 -29.27 2.53
CA ILE A 496 -12.41 -29.41 3.35
C ILE A 496 -13.65 -29.66 2.47
N GLU A 497 -14.80 -29.89 3.09
CA GLU A 497 -16.06 -30.10 2.37
C GLU A 497 -16.43 -28.90 1.50
N CYS A 498 -16.96 -29.16 0.30
CA CYS A 498 -17.41 -28.12 -0.60
C CYS A 498 -18.58 -27.32 0.04
N PRO A 499 -18.54 -25.99 0.00
CA PRO A 499 -19.68 -25.18 0.42
C PRO A 499 -20.84 -25.33 -0.57
N SER A 500 -22.03 -24.87 -0.18
CA SER A 500 -23.23 -24.94 -1.02
C SER A 500 -23.21 -23.91 -2.15
N TYR A 501 -22.63 -22.74 -1.88
CA TYR A 501 -22.50 -21.62 -2.81
C TYR A 501 -21.07 -21.10 -2.83
N TYR A 502 -20.73 -20.31 -3.85
CA TYR A 502 -19.44 -19.66 -3.93
C TYR A 502 -19.39 -18.57 -2.85
N PRO A 503 -18.44 -18.65 -1.90
CA PRO A 503 -18.27 -17.63 -0.88
C PRO A 503 -18.06 -16.24 -1.48
N TRP A 504 -18.66 -15.20 -0.91
CA TRP A 504 -18.46 -13.82 -1.38
C TRP A 504 -18.74 -12.80 -0.26
N ILE A 505 -18.86 -11.51 -0.59
CA ILE A 505 -19.04 -10.39 0.37
C ILE A 505 -20.15 -10.67 1.37
N LEU A 506 -21.35 -11.03 0.90
CA LEU A 506 -22.52 -11.16 1.78
C LEU A 506 -22.67 -12.56 2.39
N ASP A 507 -21.98 -13.56 1.86
CA ASP A 507 -21.95 -14.94 2.36
C ASP A 507 -20.52 -15.51 2.30
N PRO A 508 -19.62 -15.11 3.22
CA PRO A 508 -18.25 -15.60 3.24
C PRO A 508 -18.15 -17.08 3.65
N ASN A 509 -19.22 -17.71 4.13
CA ASN A 509 -19.21 -19.14 4.47
C ASN A 509 -19.67 -20.03 3.29
N GLY A 510 -20.33 -19.45 2.28
CA GLY A 510 -20.92 -20.19 1.16
C GLY A 510 -22.07 -21.12 1.58
N GLU A 511 -22.80 -20.77 2.64
CA GLU A 511 -23.92 -21.55 3.17
C GLU A 511 -25.26 -21.19 2.49
N GLY A 512 -25.28 -20.07 1.78
CA GLY A 512 -26.45 -19.47 1.15
C GLY A 512 -27.23 -18.60 2.12
N PHE A 513 -28.00 -17.65 1.58
CA PHE A 513 -28.87 -16.74 2.35
C PHE A 513 -30.04 -17.42 3.10
N ASN A 514 -29.94 -18.72 3.40
CA ASN A 514 -30.91 -19.47 4.18
C ASN A 514 -30.36 -19.79 5.58
N ALA A 515 -29.82 -18.80 6.27
CA ALA A 515 -29.81 -18.82 7.73
C ALA A 515 -31.22 -18.46 8.20
N LYS A 516 -31.95 -19.48 8.67
CA LYS A 516 -33.27 -19.46 9.34
C LYS A 516 -33.88 -18.08 9.64
N LYS A 517 -35.09 -17.85 9.11
CA LYS A 517 -36.09 -16.98 9.75
C LYS A 517 -36.32 -17.35 11.20
#